data_AF-A0A835MBB4-F1
#
_entry.id   AF-A0A835MBB4-F1
#
_cell.length_a   1.000
_cell.length_b   1.000
_cell.length_c   1.000
_cell.angle_alpha   90.00
_cell.angle_beta   90.00
_cell.angle_gamma   90.00
#
_symmetry.space_group_name_H-M   'P 1'
#
loop_
_entity.id
_entity.type
_entity.pdbx_description
1 polymer ?
#
loop_
_entity_poly.entity_id
_entity_poly.type
_entity_poly.pdbx_seq_one_letter_code
_entity_poly.pdbx_strand_id
1 'polypeptide(L)'
;MSPRNLNRLKRLLSISQQYSPRNNLASKWREYHGCNDWDNLLDPLDENLRREVVKYGEFIQNAYQAFQSNPSTSKSDEPPLSARTVVLNDRSYKVTKSLYATSSISIPTWVDDVAPDLSWLTQRSSWIGYVAVCDDPREIARMGRRDIVISLRGTSTCLEWVENVRDLLVKIPGDEETGHPKVECGFLSLYKTPGSIPEMDSLSESIVQEVRRLIHLYKGEDLSISITGHSLVAALALLAADELSTCDANVPPIAVYSFGGPRQKEPEQIE
;
A
#
# COMPACT_ATOMS: atom_id res chain seq x y z
N MET A 1 -0.68 19.69 -5.92
CA MET A 1 -1.89 19.71 -6.77
C MET A 1 -2.94 20.62 -6.16
N SER A 2 -3.63 21.46 -6.96
CA SER A 2 -4.64 22.40 -6.45
C SER A 2 -5.90 21.68 -5.94
N PRO A 3 -6.51 22.11 -4.80
CA PRO A 3 -7.75 21.54 -4.26
C PRO A 3 -8.92 21.48 -5.27
N ARG A 4 -8.93 22.39 -6.24
CA ARG A 4 -9.95 22.42 -7.30
C ARG A 4 -9.83 21.24 -8.28
N ASN A 5 -8.63 20.76 -8.53
CA ASN A 5 -8.41 19.59 -9.40
C ASN A 5 -8.82 18.29 -8.71
N LEU A 6 -8.64 18.19 -7.38
CA LEU A 6 -9.11 17.07 -6.57
C LEU A 6 -10.64 16.96 -6.53
N ASN A 7 -11.34 18.09 -6.40
CA ASN A 7 -12.81 18.10 -6.41
C ASN A 7 -13.38 17.75 -7.80
N ARG A 8 -12.69 18.13 -8.87
CA ARG A 8 -13.05 17.74 -10.24
C ARG A 8 -12.83 16.24 -10.48
N LEU A 9 -11.74 15.68 -9.97
CA LEU A 9 -11.49 14.23 -9.98
C LEU A 9 -12.54 13.47 -9.15
N LYS A 10 -12.85 13.92 -7.94
CA LYS A 10 -13.94 13.35 -7.10
C LYS A 10 -15.27 13.32 -7.86
N ARG A 11 -15.61 14.40 -8.57
CA ARG A 11 -16.85 14.50 -9.34
C ARG A 11 -16.86 13.58 -10.57
N LEU A 12 -15.72 13.38 -11.23
CA LEU A 12 -15.62 12.46 -12.37
C LEU A 12 -15.69 10.99 -11.93
N LEU A 13 -15.10 10.66 -10.77
CA LEU A 13 -15.15 9.31 -10.19
C LEU A 13 -16.52 8.97 -9.58
N SER A 14 -17.36 9.96 -9.25
CA SER A 14 -18.68 9.74 -8.65
C SER A 14 -19.82 9.49 -9.64
N ILE A 15 -19.58 9.61 -10.96
CA ILE A 15 -20.67 9.69 -11.97
C ILE A 15 -21.20 8.33 -12.48
N SER A 16 -20.66 7.18 -12.08
CA SER A 16 -21.24 5.89 -12.49
C SER A 16 -21.52 4.95 -11.31
N GLN A 17 -22.65 5.17 -10.63
CA GLN A 17 -23.24 4.19 -9.70
C GLN A 17 -24.00 3.05 -10.40
N GLN A 18 -23.82 2.86 -11.71
CA GLN A 18 -24.20 1.61 -12.36
C GLN A 18 -23.02 0.66 -12.26
N TYR A 19 -23.02 -0.19 -11.24
CA TYR A 19 -22.09 -1.32 -11.17
C TYR A 19 -22.36 -2.21 -12.37
N SER A 20 -21.43 -2.26 -13.33
CA SER A 20 -21.50 -3.25 -14.41
C SER A 20 -21.56 -4.66 -13.77
N PRO A 21 -22.40 -5.59 -14.26
CA PRO A 21 -22.55 -6.92 -13.66
C PRO A 21 -21.19 -7.60 -13.49
N ARG A 22 -20.84 -8.05 -12.28
CA ARG A 22 -19.53 -8.69 -12.02
C ARG A 22 -19.56 -10.13 -12.53
N ASN A 23 -18.74 -10.45 -13.53
CA ASN A 23 -18.61 -11.83 -14.03
C ASN A 23 -17.97 -12.75 -12.98
N ASN A 24 -18.18 -14.06 -13.13
CA ASN A 24 -17.49 -15.07 -12.33
C ASN A 24 -16.03 -15.20 -12.81
N LEU A 25 -15.08 -15.07 -11.88
CA LEU A 25 -13.64 -15.13 -12.13
C LEU A 25 -13.02 -16.44 -11.63
N ALA A 26 -13.77 -17.29 -10.93
CA ALA A 26 -13.24 -18.39 -10.14
C ALA A 26 -12.40 -19.39 -10.94
N SER A 27 -12.73 -19.64 -12.20
CA SER A 27 -11.97 -20.57 -13.05
C SER A 27 -10.65 -19.99 -13.57
N LYS A 28 -10.53 -18.67 -13.65
CA LYS A 28 -9.40 -17.95 -14.29
C LYS A 28 -8.72 -16.96 -13.35
N TRP A 29 -8.99 -17.05 -12.05
CA TRP A 29 -8.57 -16.01 -11.12
C TRP A 29 -7.06 -15.83 -11.07
N ARG A 30 -6.29 -16.92 -11.26
CA ARG A 30 -4.83 -16.91 -11.29
C ARG A 30 -4.29 -16.16 -12.51
N GLU A 31 -4.98 -16.24 -13.66
CA GLU A 31 -4.65 -15.46 -14.86
C GLU A 31 -4.79 -13.96 -14.59
N TYR A 32 -5.91 -13.55 -13.98
CA TYR A 32 -6.11 -12.15 -13.55
C TYR A 32 -5.14 -11.71 -12.46
N HIS A 33 -4.63 -12.65 -11.66
CA HIS A 33 -3.58 -12.44 -10.67
C HIS A 33 -2.16 -12.47 -11.26
N GLY A 34 -2.03 -12.57 -12.59
CA GLY A 34 -0.75 -12.41 -13.29
C GLY A 34 0.10 -13.67 -13.36
N CYS A 35 -0.45 -14.87 -13.15
CA CYS A 35 0.34 -16.11 -13.18
C CYS A 35 1.03 -16.38 -14.54
N ASN A 36 0.52 -15.77 -15.62
CA ASN A 36 1.06 -15.84 -16.98
C ASN A 36 1.35 -14.43 -17.52
N ASP A 37 1.85 -13.51 -16.67
CA ASP A 37 2.23 -12.14 -17.06
C ASP A 37 1.13 -11.34 -17.79
N TRP A 38 -0.13 -11.64 -17.48
CA TRP A 38 -1.32 -11.10 -18.16
C TRP A 38 -1.30 -11.25 -19.69
N ASP A 39 -0.66 -12.30 -20.20
CA ASP A 39 -0.58 -12.59 -21.63
C ASP A 39 -1.98 -12.65 -22.27
N ASN A 40 -2.14 -11.99 -23.41
CA ASN A 40 -3.40 -11.79 -24.13
C ASN A 40 -4.55 -11.09 -23.35
N LEU A 41 -4.28 -10.48 -22.20
CA LEU A 41 -5.29 -9.74 -21.42
C LEU A 41 -5.17 -8.21 -21.53
N LEU A 42 -4.09 -7.69 -22.11
CA LEU A 42 -3.79 -6.25 -22.14
C LEU A 42 -4.18 -5.55 -23.44
N ASP A 43 -4.13 -6.24 -24.59
CA ASP A 43 -4.43 -5.68 -25.91
C ASP A 43 -5.23 -6.66 -26.80
N PRO A 44 -6.57 -6.51 -26.91
CA PRO A 44 -7.41 -5.52 -26.23
C PRO A 44 -7.54 -5.84 -24.74
N LEU A 45 -7.67 -4.80 -23.91
CA LEU A 45 -7.80 -4.97 -22.46
C LEU A 45 -9.04 -5.79 -22.09
N ASP A 46 -8.83 -6.95 -21.48
CA ASP A 46 -9.88 -7.83 -21.01
C ASP A 46 -10.81 -7.11 -20.01
N GLU A 47 -12.11 -7.35 -20.12
CA GLU A 47 -13.10 -6.62 -19.34
C GLU A 47 -12.99 -6.91 -17.83
N ASN A 48 -12.68 -8.15 -17.47
CA ASN A 48 -12.53 -8.57 -16.08
C ASN A 48 -11.21 -8.06 -15.51
N LEU A 49 -10.12 -8.12 -16.27
CA LEU A 49 -8.85 -7.55 -15.85
C LEU A 49 -8.99 -6.04 -15.60
N ARG A 50 -9.64 -5.31 -16.52
CA ARG A 50 -9.95 -3.88 -16.35
C ARG A 50 -10.70 -3.61 -15.04
N ARG A 51 -11.70 -4.43 -14.71
CA ARG A 51 -12.49 -4.29 -13.48
C ARG A 51 -11.65 -4.57 -12.23
N GLU A 52 -10.79 -5.59 -12.26
CA GLU A 52 -9.87 -5.88 -11.15
C GLU A 52 -8.87 -4.73 -10.94
N VAL A 53 -8.27 -4.20 -12.01
CA VAL A 53 -7.37 -3.03 -11.91
C VAL A 53 -8.10 -1.82 -11.32
N VAL A 54 -9.32 -1.52 -11.79
CA VAL A 54 -10.13 -0.42 -11.22
C VAL A 54 -10.43 -0.66 -9.73
N LYS A 55 -10.81 -1.89 -9.35
CA LYS A 55 -11.06 -2.27 -7.94
C LYS A 55 -9.84 -2.00 -7.05
N TYR A 56 -8.63 -2.38 -7.48
CA TYR A 56 -7.42 -2.09 -6.70
C TYR A 56 -7.10 -0.58 -6.63
N GLY A 57 -7.40 0.18 -7.68
CA GLY A 57 -7.38 1.64 -7.65
C GLY A 57 -8.36 2.26 -6.64
N GLU A 58 -9.56 1.68 -6.50
CA GLU A 58 -10.56 2.13 -5.51
C GLU A 58 -10.09 1.89 -4.07
N PHE A 59 -9.37 0.79 -3.79
CA PHE A 59 -8.77 0.57 -2.47
C PHE A 59 -7.74 1.64 -2.11
N ILE A 60 -6.92 2.07 -3.07
CA ILE A 60 -6.00 3.19 -2.86
C ILE A 60 -6.79 4.48 -2.58
N GLN A 61 -7.86 4.72 -3.33
CA GLN A 61 -8.72 5.89 -3.15
C GLN A 61 -9.37 5.92 -1.76
N ASN A 62 -9.81 4.77 -1.25
CA ASN A 62 -10.32 4.63 0.12
C ASN A 62 -9.23 4.96 1.14
N ALA A 63 -7.98 4.54 0.91
CA ALA A 63 -6.87 4.91 1.77
C ALA A 63 -6.63 6.43 1.81
N TYR A 64 -6.67 7.11 0.65
CA TYR A 64 -6.59 8.59 0.63
C TYR A 64 -7.74 9.28 1.35
N GLN A 65 -8.97 8.77 1.20
CA GLN A 65 -10.15 9.35 1.86
C GLN A 65 -10.09 9.16 3.37
N ALA A 66 -9.72 7.95 3.82
CA ALA A 66 -9.52 7.65 5.24
C ALA A 66 -8.45 8.55 5.85
N PHE A 67 -7.36 8.84 5.13
CA PHE A 67 -6.32 9.79 5.57
C PHE A 67 -6.85 11.23 5.68
N GLN A 68 -7.57 11.71 4.66
CA GLN A 68 -8.09 13.08 4.62
C GLN A 68 -9.17 13.36 5.67
N SER A 69 -9.93 12.35 6.09
CA SER A 69 -11.00 12.53 7.09
C SER A 69 -10.47 12.71 8.52
N ASN A 70 -9.22 12.34 8.80
CA ASN A 70 -8.59 12.52 10.13
C ASN A 70 -7.06 12.66 10.02
N PRO A 71 -6.54 13.73 9.39
CA PRO A 71 -5.10 13.82 9.08
C PRO A 71 -4.19 13.75 10.32
N SER A 72 -4.70 14.09 11.51
CA SER A 72 -4.01 13.88 12.77
C SER A 72 -3.87 12.38 13.10
N THR A 73 -2.67 11.83 12.94
CA THR A 73 -2.24 10.75 13.83
C THR A 73 -2.06 11.38 15.23
N SER A 74 -2.35 10.65 16.31
CA SER A 74 -2.38 11.21 17.66
C SER A 74 -1.08 11.95 18.01
N LYS A 75 -1.21 13.13 18.63
CA LYS A 75 -0.08 13.87 19.24
C LYS A 75 0.45 13.20 20.51
N SER A 76 -0.27 12.21 21.03
CA SER A 76 0.15 11.43 22.19
C SER A 76 1.05 10.30 21.71
N ASP A 77 2.15 10.08 22.44
CA ASP A 77 2.98 8.87 22.43
C ASP A 77 2.22 7.60 22.84
N GLU A 78 0.89 7.57 22.66
CA GLU A 78 0.07 6.38 22.83
C GLU A 78 -0.14 5.71 21.46
N PRO A 79 0.04 4.38 21.38
CA PRO A 79 -0.33 3.65 20.18
C PRO A 79 -1.82 3.92 19.89
N PRO A 80 -2.23 4.14 18.63
CA PRO A 80 -3.65 4.33 18.32
C PRO A 80 -4.40 3.03 18.64
N LEU A 81 -4.96 2.97 19.85
CA LEU A 81 -5.68 1.82 20.42
C LEU A 81 -6.96 1.49 19.64
N SER A 82 -7.37 2.35 18.70
CA SER A 82 -8.44 2.06 17.75
C SER A 82 -7.90 2.04 16.32
N ALA A 83 -8.15 0.93 15.62
CA ALA A 83 -7.95 0.85 14.19
C ALA A 83 -8.71 2.02 13.54
N ARG A 84 -7.98 2.82 12.76
CA ARG A 84 -8.59 3.93 12.03
C ARG A 84 -9.73 3.39 11.19
N THR A 85 -10.94 3.91 11.37
CA THR A 85 -12.12 3.40 10.66
C THR A 85 -12.02 3.75 9.19
N VAL A 86 -11.52 2.82 8.39
CA VAL A 86 -11.56 2.90 6.94
C VAL A 86 -12.93 2.41 6.50
N VAL A 87 -13.75 3.32 5.97
CA VAL A 87 -15.02 2.95 5.33
C VAL A 87 -14.70 2.51 3.91
N LEU A 88 -14.86 1.22 3.63
CA LEU A 88 -14.74 0.69 2.29
C LEU A 88 -16.07 0.85 1.56
N ASN A 89 -16.02 1.37 0.33
CA ASN A 89 -17.19 1.40 -0.54
C ASN A 89 -17.65 -0.02 -0.90
N ASP A 90 -16.70 -0.94 -1.05
CA ASP A 90 -16.97 -2.36 -1.22
C ASP A 90 -17.17 -3.04 0.15
N ARG A 91 -18.43 -3.41 0.43
CA ARG A 91 -18.82 -4.07 1.69
C ARG A 91 -18.38 -5.54 1.76
N SER A 92 -17.88 -6.10 0.66
CA SER A 92 -17.34 -7.47 0.65
C SER A 92 -16.00 -7.59 1.37
N TYR A 93 -15.33 -6.45 1.68
CA TYR A 93 -14.05 -6.43 2.36
C TYR A 93 -14.16 -5.86 3.77
N LYS A 94 -13.36 -6.43 4.68
CA LYS A 94 -13.23 -5.99 6.07
C LYS A 94 -11.79 -5.56 6.33
N VAL A 95 -11.60 -4.34 6.82
CA VAL A 95 -10.28 -3.88 7.27
C VAL A 95 -9.92 -4.57 8.58
N THR A 96 -8.70 -5.11 8.65
CA THR A 96 -8.21 -5.89 9.78
C THR A 96 -7.04 -5.24 10.50
N LYS A 97 -6.23 -4.43 9.79
CA LYS A 97 -5.09 -3.72 10.39
C LYS A 97 -4.89 -2.35 9.74
N SER A 98 -4.60 -1.33 10.55
CA SER A 98 -4.09 -0.04 10.07
C SER A 98 -2.56 -0.09 9.99
N LEU A 99 -2.01 0.45 8.91
CA LEU A 99 -0.57 0.46 8.64
C LEU A 99 0.00 1.86 8.82
N TYR A 100 1.16 1.92 9.45
CA TYR A 100 1.91 3.14 9.72
C TYR A 100 3.34 2.95 9.23
N ALA A 101 3.95 4.03 8.74
CA ALA A 101 5.35 4.07 8.36
C ALA A 101 6.07 5.15 9.16
N THR A 102 7.32 4.88 9.53
CA THR A 102 8.13 5.77 10.37
C THR A 102 9.36 6.26 9.62
N SER A 103 9.61 7.57 9.63
CA SER A 103 10.86 8.13 9.11
C SER A 103 11.99 7.96 10.12
N SER A 104 13.17 7.57 9.65
CA SER A 104 14.40 7.56 10.46
C SER A 104 14.99 8.96 10.70
N ILE A 105 14.56 9.98 9.93
CA ILE A 105 15.01 11.37 10.07
C ILE A 105 14.01 12.16 10.91
N SER A 106 14.47 12.66 12.07
CA SER A 106 13.73 13.61 12.91
C SER A 106 13.80 15.01 12.31
N ILE A 107 12.65 15.59 11.95
CA ILE A 107 12.52 17.03 11.78
C ILE A 107 12.61 17.69 13.17
N PRO A 108 13.41 18.75 13.38
CA PRO A 108 13.55 19.40 14.68
C PRO A 108 12.22 19.92 15.23
N THR A 109 12.00 19.75 16.53
CA THR A 109 10.74 20.11 17.23
C THR A 109 10.41 21.61 17.18
N TRP A 110 11.38 22.50 16.93
CA TRP A 110 11.13 23.94 16.79
C TRP A 110 10.19 24.28 15.62
N VAL A 111 10.03 23.38 14.64
CA VAL A 111 9.08 23.57 13.52
C VAL A 111 7.63 23.60 14.03
N ASP A 112 7.31 22.90 15.12
CA ASP A 112 5.99 22.95 15.75
C ASP A 112 5.68 24.32 16.36
N ASP A 113 6.70 25.03 16.83
CA ASP A 113 6.58 26.36 17.43
C ASP A 113 6.44 27.45 16.37
N VAL A 114 7.10 27.28 15.21
CA VAL A 114 7.14 28.28 14.13
C VAL A 114 5.99 28.09 13.13
N ALA A 115 5.51 26.85 12.95
CA ALA A 115 4.41 26.53 12.05
C ALA A 115 3.48 25.46 12.67
N PRO A 116 2.64 25.82 13.66
CA PRO A 116 1.75 24.87 14.34
C PRO A 116 0.70 24.23 13.41
N ASP A 117 0.32 24.88 12.30
CA ASP A 117 -0.53 24.31 11.25
C ASP A 117 0.17 23.21 10.43
N LEU A 118 1.48 23.08 10.61
CA LEU A 118 2.35 22.05 10.01
C LEU A 118 2.81 21.03 11.06
N SER A 119 2.18 20.93 12.23
CA SER A 119 2.60 19.95 13.27
C SER A 119 2.45 18.47 12.88
N TRP A 120 1.89 18.18 11.71
CA TRP A 120 1.89 16.84 11.11
C TRP A 120 3.23 16.50 10.46
N LEU A 121 4.10 17.50 10.24
CA LEU A 121 5.46 17.35 9.71
C LEU A 121 6.44 16.76 10.71
N THR A 122 6.27 17.08 11.99
CA THR A 122 7.13 16.60 13.08
C THR A 122 6.75 15.19 13.54
N GLN A 123 5.66 14.63 12.99
CA GLN A 123 5.22 13.27 13.29
C GLN A 123 6.18 12.25 12.66
N ARG A 124 6.93 11.56 13.52
CA ARG A 124 7.86 10.50 13.10
C ARG A 124 7.14 9.34 12.41
N SER A 125 5.90 9.04 12.79
CA SER A 125 5.09 7.94 12.25
C SER A 125 3.79 8.45 11.62
N SER A 126 3.50 8.04 10.39
CA SER A 126 2.31 8.46 9.64
C SER A 126 1.51 7.25 9.16
N TRP A 127 0.17 7.35 9.22
CA TRP A 127 -0.74 6.35 8.66
C TRP A 127 -0.57 6.29 7.14
N ILE A 128 -0.19 5.12 6.61
CA ILE A 128 0.15 4.93 5.18
C ILE A 128 -0.83 4.01 4.45
N GLY A 129 -1.64 3.25 5.17
CA GLY A 129 -2.54 2.30 4.53
C GLY A 129 -3.21 1.35 5.49
N TYR A 130 -3.68 0.24 4.96
CA TYR A 130 -4.36 -0.79 5.75
C TYR A 130 -4.25 -2.17 5.08
N VAL A 131 -4.49 -3.21 5.87
CA VAL A 131 -4.76 -4.57 5.40
C VAL A 131 -6.26 -4.83 5.50
N ALA A 132 -6.82 -5.42 4.47
CA ALA A 132 -8.22 -5.85 4.42
C ALA A 132 -8.31 -7.28 3.86
N VAL A 133 -9.40 -7.97 4.19
CA VAL A 133 -9.68 -9.31 3.67
C VAL A 133 -11.10 -9.37 3.14
N CYS A 134 -11.32 -10.08 2.04
CA CYS A 134 -12.66 -10.39 1.54
C CYS A 134 -13.36 -11.32 2.54
N ASP A 135 -14.53 -10.92 3.04
CA ASP A 135 -15.30 -11.67 4.04
C ASP A 135 -16.73 -11.99 3.59
N ASP A 136 -17.11 -11.59 2.37
CA ASP A 136 -18.41 -11.91 1.78
C ASP A 136 -18.34 -13.26 1.01
N PRO A 137 -19.09 -14.29 1.43
CA PRO A 137 -19.09 -15.59 0.76
C PRO A 137 -19.47 -15.52 -0.72
N ARG A 138 -20.30 -14.56 -1.13
CA ARG A 138 -20.70 -14.40 -2.53
C ARG A 138 -19.56 -13.91 -3.39
N GLU A 139 -18.81 -12.92 -2.89
CA GLU A 139 -17.66 -12.36 -3.58
C GLU A 139 -16.50 -13.35 -3.62
N ILE A 140 -16.27 -14.11 -2.53
CA ILE A 140 -15.29 -15.20 -2.49
C ILE A 140 -15.62 -16.26 -3.54
N ALA A 141 -16.87 -16.71 -3.62
CA ALA A 141 -17.30 -17.68 -4.62
C ALA A 141 -17.16 -17.13 -6.06
N ARG A 142 -17.45 -15.84 -6.27
CA ARG A 142 -17.26 -15.17 -7.57
C ARG A 142 -15.78 -15.08 -7.96
N MET A 143 -14.90 -14.79 -7.01
CA MET A 143 -13.46 -14.63 -7.24
C MET A 143 -12.70 -15.97 -7.25
N GLY A 144 -13.32 -17.04 -6.76
CA GLY A 144 -12.71 -18.36 -6.61
C GLY A 144 -11.63 -18.45 -5.53
N ARG A 145 -11.54 -17.43 -4.67
CA ARG A 145 -10.53 -17.31 -3.61
C ARG A 145 -10.91 -16.23 -2.61
N ARG A 146 -10.33 -16.29 -1.43
CA ARG A 146 -10.33 -15.19 -0.47
C ARG A 146 -9.11 -14.30 -0.69
N ASP A 147 -9.37 -13.06 -1.05
CA ASP A 147 -8.31 -12.08 -1.33
C ASP A 147 -7.98 -11.25 -0.09
N ILE A 148 -6.68 -11.19 0.22
CA ILE A 148 -6.09 -10.32 1.23
C ILE A 148 -5.50 -9.12 0.50
N VAL A 149 -5.99 -7.93 0.79
CA VAL A 149 -5.56 -6.69 0.15
C VAL A 149 -4.70 -5.87 1.10
N ILE A 150 -3.50 -5.50 0.65
CA ILE A 150 -2.65 -4.51 1.31
C ILE A 150 -2.76 -3.23 0.47
N SER A 151 -3.49 -2.24 0.99
CA SER A 151 -3.69 -0.97 0.30
C SER A 151 -2.85 0.11 0.93
N LEU A 152 -1.93 0.66 0.14
CA LEU A 152 -1.00 1.69 0.57
C LEU A 152 -1.26 2.97 -0.23
N ARG A 153 -1.55 4.08 0.45
CA ARG A 153 -1.73 5.37 -0.23
C ARG A 153 -0.37 5.97 -0.57
N GLY A 154 -0.29 6.65 -1.71
CA GLY A 154 0.75 7.66 -1.91
C GLY A 154 0.56 8.81 -0.94
N THR A 155 1.62 9.56 -0.66
CA THR A 155 1.57 10.64 0.31
C THR A 155 1.25 11.97 -0.39
N SER A 156 0.17 12.66 -0.02
CA SER A 156 -0.02 14.07 -0.42
C SER A 156 1.12 14.98 0.09
N THR A 157 1.88 14.47 1.05
CA THR A 157 3.10 15.00 1.67
C THR A 157 4.37 14.51 0.96
N CYS A 158 4.25 13.96 -0.25
CA CYS A 158 5.35 13.38 -1.03
C CYS A 158 6.57 14.30 -1.16
N LEU A 159 6.44 15.62 -1.10
CA LEU A 159 7.61 16.51 -1.22
C LEU A 159 8.60 16.29 -0.07
N GLU A 160 8.14 16.30 1.18
CA GLU A 160 9.02 16.11 2.34
C GLU A 160 9.51 14.67 2.47
N TRP A 161 8.72 13.68 2.04
CA TRP A 161 9.17 12.28 2.01
C TRP A 161 10.15 12.01 0.88
N VAL A 162 9.97 12.64 -0.28
CA VAL A 162 10.95 12.60 -1.38
C VAL A 162 12.20 13.35 -0.98
N GLU A 163 12.09 14.46 -0.26
CA GLU A 163 13.22 15.16 0.34
C GLU A 163 13.91 14.29 1.40
N ASN A 164 13.18 13.60 2.28
CA ASN A 164 13.75 12.65 3.25
C ASN A 164 14.45 11.48 2.55
N VAL A 165 13.82 10.90 1.53
CA VAL A 165 14.44 9.86 0.70
C VAL A 165 15.71 10.44 0.08
N ARG A 166 15.63 11.60 -0.58
CA ARG A 166 16.76 12.31 -1.21
C ARG A 166 17.89 12.60 -0.23
N ASP A 167 17.59 13.09 0.96
CA ASP A 167 18.54 13.39 2.02
C ASP A 167 19.19 12.11 2.55
N LEU A 168 18.44 11.01 2.70
CA LEU A 168 19.01 9.69 2.98
C LEU A 168 19.94 9.24 1.83
N LEU A 169 19.60 9.49 0.55
CA LEU A 169 20.48 9.20 -0.59
C LEU A 169 21.81 9.98 -0.50
N VAL A 170 21.73 11.23 -0.03
CA VAL A 170 22.87 12.14 0.06
C VAL A 170 23.73 11.81 1.28
N LYS A 171 23.13 11.38 2.39
CA LYS A 171 23.80 11.09 3.66
C LYS A 171 24.55 9.77 3.71
N ILE A 172 24.22 8.78 2.86
CA ILE A 172 25.00 7.53 2.74
C ILE A 172 26.23 7.82 1.84
N PRO A 173 27.44 8.04 2.41
CA PRO A 173 28.64 8.32 1.64
C PRO A 173 29.23 6.98 1.20
N GLY A 174 29.13 6.67 -0.09
CA GLY A 174 29.90 5.60 -0.75
C GLY A 174 29.95 4.27 -0.01
N ASP A 175 28.82 3.58 0.12
CA ASP A 175 28.83 2.14 0.42
C ASP A 175 28.99 1.40 -0.92
N GLU A 176 30.20 1.47 -1.50
CA GLU A 176 30.56 0.81 -2.76
C GLU A 176 30.64 -0.73 -2.60
N GLU A 177 30.52 -1.26 -1.38
CA GLU A 177 30.61 -2.71 -1.11
C GLU A 177 29.31 -3.50 -1.36
N THR A 178 28.13 -2.86 -1.36
CA THR A 178 26.84 -3.58 -1.45
C THR A 178 26.06 -3.37 -2.76
N GLY A 179 26.48 -2.46 -3.64
CA GLY A 179 25.92 -2.32 -4.99
C GLY A 179 24.45 -1.88 -5.09
N HIS A 180 23.74 -1.65 -3.98
CA HIS A 180 22.32 -1.27 -4.01
C HIS A 180 22.15 0.21 -4.41
N PRO A 181 21.32 0.53 -5.42
CA PRO A 181 21.03 1.91 -5.80
C PRO A 181 20.44 2.70 -4.64
N LYS A 182 21.03 3.85 -4.30
CA LYS A 182 20.65 4.71 -3.17
C LYS A 182 19.15 4.85 -2.93
N VAL A 183 18.35 4.97 -3.99
CA VAL A 183 16.88 5.15 -3.95
C VAL A 183 16.19 3.99 -3.21
N GLU A 184 16.71 2.78 -3.40
CA GLU A 184 16.29 1.57 -2.70
C GLU A 184 16.51 1.68 -1.18
N CYS A 185 17.65 2.25 -0.75
CA CYS A 185 17.97 2.44 0.67
C CYS A 185 16.97 3.34 1.40
N GLY A 186 16.48 4.40 0.74
CA GLY A 186 15.47 5.30 1.32
C GLY A 186 14.12 4.61 1.54
N PHE A 187 13.68 3.82 0.56
CA PHE A 187 12.46 3.01 0.68
C PHE A 187 12.58 1.91 1.71
N LEU A 188 13.73 1.22 1.72
CA LEU A 188 14.02 0.16 2.67
C LEU A 188 14.03 0.71 4.10
N SER A 189 14.64 1.88 4.33
CA SER A 189 14.59 2.54 5.64
C SER A 189 13.16 2.83 6.07
N LEU A 190 12.33 3.43 5.21
CA LEU A 190 10.92 3.70 5.53
C LEU A 190 10.12 2.41 5.82
N TYR A 191 10.46 1.34 5.12
CA TYR A 191 9.79 0.04 5.24
C TYR A 191 10.18 -0.69 6.54
N LYS A 192 11.44 -0.57 6.96
CA LYS A 192 12.02 -1.33 8.09
C LYS A 192 12.16 -0.54 9.39
N THR A 193 12.04 0.78 9.38
CA THR A 193 12.21 1.60 10.60
C THR A 193 11.05 1.36 11.57
N PRO A 194 11.32 0.90 12.81
CA PRO A 194 10.30 0.76 13.86
C PRO A 194 9.68 2.10 14.24
N GLY A 195 8.52 2.07 14.88
CA GLY A 195 7.87 3.27 15.40
C GLY A 195 8.66 3.98 16.49
N SER A 196 8.23 5.20 16.81
CA SER A 196 8.89 6.02 17.84
C SER A 196 8.62 5.54 19.27
N ILE A 197 7.64 4.65 19.44
CA ILE A 197 7.26 4.04 20.71
C ILE A 197 7.74 2.57 20.65
N PRO A 198 8.30 2.00 21.73
CA PRO A 198 8.85 0.64 21.73
C PRO A 198 7.89 -0.47 21.29
N GLU A 199 6.58 -0.23 21.41
CA GLU A 199 5.51 -1.18 21.09
C GLU A 199 5.02 -1.08 19.63
N MET A 200 5.56 -0.13 18.86
CA MET A 200 5.13 0.12 17.49
C MET A 200 6.07 -0.56 16.49
N ASP A 201 5.60 -1.67 15.95
CA ASP A 201 6.25 -2.41 14.87
C ASP A 201 6.55 -1.51 13.65
N SER A 202 7.59 -1.88 12.88
CA SER A 202 7.83 -1.32 11.56
C SER A 202 6.67 -1.62 10.59
N LEU A 203 6.63 -0.93 9.44
CA LEU A 203 5.65 -1.21 8.39
C LEU A 203 5.76 -2.66 7.92
N SER A 204 7.00 -3.12 7.70
CA SER A 204 7.35 -4.49 7.35
C SER A 204 6.78 -5.51 8.34
N GLU A 205 7.12 -5.37 9.63
CA GLU A 205 6.64 -6.28 10.68
C GLU A 205 5.12 -6.28 10.79
N SER A 206 4.49 -5.09 10.74
CA SER A 206 3.03 -4.95 10.78
C SER A 206 2.34 -5.70 9.63
N ILE A 207 2.89 -5.63 8.42
CA ILE A 207 2.35 -6.34 7.25
C ILE A 207 2.55 -7.84 7.41
N VAL A 208 3.77 -8.28 7.69
CA VAL A 208 4.11 -9.70 7.77
C VAL A 208 3.33 -10.40 8.88
N GLN A 209 3.23 -9.81 10.07
CA GLN A 209 2.46 -10.37 11.18
C GLN A 209 0.98 -10.50 10.83
N GLU A 210 0.38 -9.46 10.24
CA GLU A 210 -1.05 -9.48 9.92
C GLU A 210 -1.37 -10.46 8.80
N VAL A 211 -0.55 -10.53 7.75
CA VAL A 211 -0.72 -11.49 6.66
C VAL A 211 -0.57 -12.92 7.18
N ARG A 212 0.44 -13.20 8.01
CA ARG A 212 0.59 -14.53 8.66
C ARG A 212 -0.63 -14.88 9.52
N ARG A 213 -1.16 -13.93 10.27
CA ARG A 213 -2.38 -14.12 11.08
C ARG A 213 -3.58 -14.49 10.19
N LEU A 214 -3.76 -13.81 9.05
CA LEU A 214 -4.85 -14.08 8.11
C LEU A 214 -4.68 -15.43 7.38
N ILE A 215 -3.46 -15.77 6.95
CA ILE A 215 -3.16 -17.09 6.36
C ILE A 215 -3.49 -18.21 7.34
N HIS A 216 -3.13 -18.05 8.62
CA HIS A 216 -3.46 -19.03 9.65
C HIS A 216 -4.98 -19.10 9.91
N LEU A 217 -5.65 -17.96 9.99
CA LEU A 217 -7.08 -17.86 10.26
C LEU A 217 -7.94 -18.55 9.19
N TYR A 218 -7.55 -18.42 7.91
CA TYR A 218 -8.29 -18.97 6.77
C TYR A 218 -7.60 -20.19 6.16
N LYS A 219 -6.87 -20.94 6.99
CA LYS A 219 -6.18 -22.16 6.55
C LYS A 219 -7.17 -23.17 5.96
N GLY A 220 -6.86 -23.65 4.76
CA GLY A 220 -7.70 -24.59 4.01
C GLY A 220 -8.60 -23.94 2.95
N GLU A 221 -8.63 -22.61 2.87
CA GLU A 221 -9.23 -21.88 1.75
C GLU A 221 -8.18 -21.56 0.68
N ASP A 222 -8.62 -21.36 -0.57
CA ASP A 222 -7.78 -20.75 -1.60
C ASP A 222 -7.60 -19.26 -1.30
N LEU A 223 -6.37 -18.85 -1.05
CA LEU A 223 -6.01 -17.47 -0.72
C LEU A 223 -5.26 -16.77 -1.87
N SER A 224 -5.34 -15.45 -1.90
CA SER A 224 -4.41 -14.59 -2.65
C SER A 224 -4.02 -13.37 -1.85
N ILE A 225 -2.87 -12.79 -2.15
CA ILE A 225 -2.42 -11.51 -1.60
C ILE A 225 -2.33 -10.50 -2.74
N SER A 226 -3.02 -9.39 -2.61
CA SER A 226 -3.03 -8.31 -3.60
C SER A 226 -2.52 -7.03 -2.95
N ILE A 227 -1.36 -6.56 -3.39
CA ILE A 227 -0.73 -5.34 -2.86
C ILE A 227 -0.99 -4.21 -3.85
N THR A 228 -1.46 -3.07 -3.38
CA THR A 228 -1.75 -1.94 -4.25
C THR A 228 -1.22 -0.63 -3.69
N GLY A 229 -0.63 0.17 -4.58
CA GLY A 229 0.00 1.43 -4.22
C GLY A 229 0.04 2.42 -5.37
N HIS A 230 -0.03 3.71 -5.05
CA HIS A 230 0.09 4.80 -6.02
C HIS A 230 1.37 5.62 -5.79
N SER A 231 2.04 6.02 -6.88
CA SER A 231 3.22 6.87 -6.88
C SER A 231 4.37 6.26 -6.08
N LEU A 232 5.00 7.04 -5.21
CA LEU A 232 6.15 6.66 -4.36
C LEU A 232 5.97 5.32 -3.65
N VAL A 233 4.73 5.00 -3.28
CA VAL A 233 4.39 3.84 -2.45
C VAL A 233 4.24 2.55 -3.28
N ALA A 234 4.32 2.64 -4.60
CA ALA A 234 4.54 1.47 -5.47
C ALA A 234 5.84 0.72 -5.13
N ALA A 235 6.90 1.45 -4.77
CA ALA A 235 8.16 0.82 -4.35
C ALA A 235 8.01 0.05 -3.03
N LEU A 236 7.27 0.62 -2.06
CA LEU A 236 6.96 -0.08 -0.80
C LEU A 236 6.08 -1.32 -1.03
N ALA A 237 5.15 -1.26 -1.98
CA ALA A 237 4.33 -2.41 -2.35
C ALA A 237 5.19 -3.57 -2.90
N LEU A 238 6.23 -3.26 -3.68
CA LEU A 238 7.17 -4.25 -4.20
C LEU A 238 8.07 -4.83 -3.10
N LEU A 239 8.60 -3.99 -2.20
CA LEU A 239 9.36 -4.47 -1.02
C LEU A 239 8.51 -5.39 -0.13
N ALA A 240 7.23 -5.06 0.07
CA ALA A 240 6.31 -5.90 0.82
C ALA A 240 6.01 -7.23 0.11
N ALA A 241 5.87 -7.21 -1.22
CA ALA A 241 5.67 -8.44 -1.99
C ALA A 241 6.88 -9.37 -1.90
N ASP A 242 8.08 -8.82 -2.08
CA ASP A 242 9.34 -9.56 -2.01
C ASP A 242 9.52 -10.22 -0.63
N GLU A 243 9.38 -9.44 0.44
CA GLU A 243 9.49 -9.98 1.79
C GLU A 243 8.42 -11.04 2.09
N LEU A 244 7.16 -10.79 1.72
CA LEU A 244 6.10 -11.78 1.94
C LEU A 244 6.38 -13.07 1.16
N SER A 245 6.94 -12.99 -0.04
CA SER A 245 7.25 -14.17 -0.86
C SER A 245 8.33 -15.06 -0.25
N THR A 246 9.21 -14.49 0.58
CA THR A 246 10.32 -15.20 1.24
C THR A 246 10.02 -15.60 2.68
N CYS A 247 8.88 -15.18 3.24
CA CYS A 247 8.53 -15.36 4.65
C CYS A 247 8.10 -16.78 5.04
N ASP A 248 7.60 -17.60 4.10
CA ASP A 248 7.14 -18.98 4.32
C ASP A 248 7.14 -19.75 2.98
N ALA A 249 7.22 -21.08 3.02
CA ALA A 249 7.14 -21.92 1.81
C ALA A 249 5.72 -22.00 1.23
N ASN A 250 4.69 -21.74 2.04
CA ASN A 250 3.28 -21.87 1.64
C ASN A 250 2.56 -20.52 1.49
N VAL A 251 3.27 -19.49 1.04
CA VAL A 251 2.69 -18.16 0.83
C VAL A 251 1.72 -18.20 -0.35
N PRO A 252 0.49 -17.67 -0.22
CA PRO A 252 -0.45 -17.56 -1.33
C PRO A 252 0.12 -16.74 -2.49
N PRO A 253 -0.37 -16.90 -3.73
CA PRO A 253 0.04 -16.06 -4.85
C PRO A 253 -0.06 -14.56 -4.50
N ILE A 254 0.98 -13.81 -4.84
CA ILE A 254 1.09 -12.37 -4.59
C ILE A 254 1.04 -11.63 -5.93
N ALA A 255 0.20 -10.60 -6.04
CA ALA A 255 0.18 -9.70 -7.17
C ALA A 255 0.28 -8.25 -6.71
N VAL A 256 1.02 -7.44 -7.46
CA VAL A 256 1.21 -6.01 -7.17
C VAL A 256 0.53 -5.17 -8.26
N TYR A 257 -0.46 -4.37 -7.84
CA TYR A 257 -1.16 -3.40 -8.68
C TYR A 257 -0.67 -1.99 -8.35
N SER A 258 0.34 -1.53 -9.10
CA SER A 258 0.93 -0.21 -8.90
C SER A 258 0.41 0.82 -9.92
N PHE A 259 0.24 2.06 -9.48
CA PHE A 259 -0.26 3.15 -10.31
C PHE A 259 0.69 4.34 -10.27
N GLY A 260 1.25 4.73 -11.42
CA GLY A 260 2.13 5.91 -11.51
C GLY A 260 3.42 5.80 -10.69
N GLY A 261 3.94 4.59 -10.49
CA GLY A 261 5.15 4.34 -9.71
C GLY A 261 6.42 4.93 -10.37
N PRO A 262 7.46 5.24 -9.58
CA PRO A 262 8.77 5.60 -10.11
C PRO A 262 9.41 4.41 -10.83
N ARG A 263 10.22 4.66 -11.88
CA ARG A 263 11.01 3.61 -12.53
C ARG A 263 11.96 2.97 -11.51
N GLN A 264 11.82 1.68 -11.26
CA GLN A 264 12.88 0.87 -10.67
C GLN A 264 13.85 0.49 -11.81
N LYS A 265 15.16 0.60 -11.59
CA LYS A 265 16.16 0.40 -12.65
C LYS A 265 16.02 -1.00 -13.26
N GLU A 266 16.19 -1.08 -14.59
CA GLU A 266 16.38 -2.33 -15.32
C GLU A 266 17.65 -3.05 -14.82
N PRO A 267 17.69 -4.39 -14.86
CA PRO A 267 18.94 -5.12 -14.68
C PRO A 267 19.90 -4.69 -15.78
N GLU A 268 21.13 -4.33 -15.39
CA GLU A 268 22.21 -4.05 -16.32
C GLU A 268 22.37 -5.26 -17.25
N GLN A 269 22.14 -5.05 -18.54
CA GLN A 269 22.59 -5.99 -19.55
C GLN A 269 24.12 -6.01 -19.48
N ILE A 270 24.65 -7.07 -18.90
CA ILE A 270 26.05 -7.43 -19.05
C ILE A 270 26.18 -7.87 -20.52
N GLU A 271 26.75 -6.98 -21.34
CA GLU A 271 27.21 -7.28 -22.70
C GLU A 271 28.51 -8.08 -22.66
#